data_AF-A0A960I8S8-F1
#
_entry.id   AF-A0A960I8S8-F1
#
_cell.length_a   1.000
_cell.length_b   1.000
_cell.length_c   1.000
_cell.angle_alpha   90.00
_cell.angle_beta   90.00
_cell.angle_gamma   90.00
#
_symmetry.space_group_name_H-M   'P 1'
#
loop_
_entity.id
_entity.type
_entity.pdbx_description
1 polymer ?
#
loop_
_entity_poly.entity_id
_entity_poly.type
_entity_poly.pdbx_seq_one_letter_code
_entity_poly.pdbx_strand_id
1 'polypeptide(L)'
;MSDSEEYTMTPTTPRRPRWMRLSAVALAGGLVLAACSGDDDDGTISSGADSATTDSADGSVDMMGAFGPGCGAVPADGDGSFAGMADDPAATAASNNPVLSTLVSAVTEAGLVDTLNGD
;
A
#
# COMPACT_ATOMS: atom_id res chain seq x y z
N MET A 1 -52.73 9.52 31.82
CA MET A 1 -52.77 9.00 33.20
C MET A 1 -52.14 7.62 33.14
N SER A 2 -50.97 7.49 33.76
CA SER A 2 -50.19 6.27 34.03
C SER A 2 -49.64 5.52 32.81
N ASP A 3 -48.33 5.60 32.60
CA ASP A 3 -47.25 4.85 33.29
C ASP A 3 -47.10 3.47 32.67
N SER A 4 -45.98 3.23 31.99
CA SER A 4 -45.00 2.25 32.47
C SER A 4 -43.88 2.06 31.45
N GLU A 5 -42.70 2.59 31.83
CA GLU A 5 -41.39 1.93 31.76
C GLU A 5 -40.85 1.69 30.34
N GLU A 6 -40.26 2.69 29.67
CA GLU A 6 -38.90 3.16 29.92
C GLU A 6 -37.96 2.06 30.46
N TYR A 7 -37.51 1.17 29.57
CA TYR A 7 -36.29 0.38 29.83
C TYR A 7 -35.10 1.31 29.58
N THR A 8 -34.82 2.17 30.57
CA THR A 8 -33.60 2.97 30.64
C THR A 8 -32.42 2.01 30.82
N MET A 9 -31.91 1.50 29.70
CA MET A 9 -30.63 0.81 29.66
C MET A 9 -29.55 1.87 29.83
N THR A 10 -29.15 2.09 31.08
CA THR A 10 -28.11 3.02 31.48
C THR A 10 -26.82 2.76 30.67
N PRO A 11 -26.24 3.77 30.01
CA PRO A 11 -24.93 3.62 29.39
C PRO A 11 -23.87 3.49 30.49
N THR A 12 -23.32 2.29 30.67
CA THR A 12 -22.13 2.09 31.50
C THR A 12 -20.92 2.61 30.75
N THR A 13 -20.55 3.87 31.00
CA THR A 13 -19.35 4.50 30.47
C THR A 13 -18.10 3.78 31.00
N PRO A 14 -17.27 3.12 30.16
CA PRO A 14 -16.00 2.60 30.63
C PRO A 14 -15.08 3.78 30.97
N ARG A 15 -14.71 3.84 32.26
CA ARG A 15 -13.76 4.83 32.80
C ARG A 15 -12.36 4.54 32.27
N ARG A 16 -11.88 5.46 31.43
CA ARG A 16 -10.54 5.50 30.85
C ARG A 16 -9.50 5.69 31.97
N PRO A 17 -8.54 4.77 32.21
CA PRO A 17 -7.43 5.03 33.11
C PRO A 17 -6.42 5.96 32.43
N ARG A 18 -6.55 7.25 32.74
CA ARG A 18 -5.63 8.35 32.38
C ARG A 18 -4.41 8.38 33.30
N TRP A 19 -3.67 7.28 33.37
CA TRP A 19 -2.50 7.14 34.26
C TRP A 19 -1.63 5.97 33.81
N MET A 20 -0.99 6.15 32.65
CA MET A 20 0.35 5.61 32.42
C MET A 20 1.01 6.43 31.30
N ARG A 21 1.55 7.60 31.66
CA ARG A 21 2.61 8.25 30.89
C ARG A 21 3.95 7.86 31.55
N LEU A 22 4.97 7.73 30.70
CA LEU A 22 6.38 7.39 30.95
C LEU A 22 6.74 5.90 30.98
N SER A 23 7.26 5.43 29.84
CA SER A 23 8.53 4.69 29.80
C SER A 23 9.16 4.92 28.43
N ALA A 24 10.13 5.83 28.37
CA ALA A 24 11.09 5.89 27.29
C ALA A 24 12.04 4.70 27.45
N VAL A 25 11.99 3.76 26.52
CA VAL A 25 13.07 2.78 26.31
C VAL A 25 13.44 2.88 24.85
N ALA A 26 14.52 3.61 24.60
CA ALA A 26 15.26 3.53 23.36
C ALA A 26 15.90 2.14 23.29
N LEU A 27 15.38 1.28 22.42
CA LEU A 27 16.06 0.09 21.95
C LEU A 27 16.46 0.34 20.50
N ALA A 28 17.69 0.84 20.33
CA ALA A 28 18.43 0.70 19.10
C ALA A 28 18.67 -0.80 18.88
N GLY A 29 17.79 -1.43 18.11
CA GLY A 29 17.91 -2.81 17.64
C GLY A 29 18.02 -2.78 16.12
N GLY A 30 19.24 -2.94 15.60
CA GLY A 30 19.49 -3.05 14.17
C GLY A 30 18.77 -4.25 13.58
N LEU A 31 17.87 -4.00 12.63
CA LEU A 31 17.48 -5.02 11.67
C LEU A 31 18.61 -5.16 10.65
N VAL A 32 19.43 -6.19 10.84
CA VAL A 32 20.40 -6.67 9.85
C VAL A 32 19.62 -7.37 8.74
N LEU A 33 19.76 -6.90 7.50
CA LEU A 33 19.18 -7.43 6.27
C LEU A 33 19.75 -8.81 5.88
N ALA A 34 19.55 -9.84 6.71
CA ALA A 34 19.90 -11.23 6.36
C ALA A 34 18.79 -11.92 5.56
N ALA A 35 18.35 -11.31 4.46
CA ALA A 35 17.40 -11.91 3.52
C ALA A 35 17.91 -11.93 2.07
N CYS A 36 19.22 -11.75 1.87
CA CYS A 36 19.89 -12.12 0.61
C CYS A 36 20.84 -13.29 0.92
N SER A 37 20.27 -14.47 1.14
CA SER A 37 20.97 -15.75 1.14
C SER A 37 20.29 -16.61 0.09
N GLY A 38 20.66 -16.36 -1.17
CA GLY A 38 20.35 -17.25 -2.28
C GLY A 38 21.52 -18.20 -2.45
N ASP A 39 21.30 -19.46 -2.09
CA ASP A 39 22.19 -20.59 -2.26
C ASP A 39 22.49 -20.79 -3.77
N ASP A 40 23.76 -21.00 -4.10
CA ASP A 40 24.21 -21.47 -5.42
C ASP A 40 23.71 -22.92 -5.63
N ASP A 41 22.55 -23.08 -6.26
CA ASP A 41 22.06 -24.36 -6.76
C ASP A 41 22.14 -24.40 -8.30
N ASP A 42 23.09 -25.20 -8.78
CA ASP A 42 23.33 -25.56 -10.17
C ASP A 42 22.12 -26.34 -10.74
N GLY A 43 21.20 -25.59 -11.33
CA GLY A 43 20.04 -26.12 -12.05
C GLY A 43 20.16 -25.82 -13.53
N THR A 44 20.89 -26.66 -14.26
CA THR A 44 20.96 -26.64 -15.74
C THR A 44 19.54 -26.64 -16.34
N ILE A 45 19.10 -25.51 -16.89
CA ILE A 45 17.91 -25.43 -17.75
C ILE A 45 18.34 -25.04 -19.16
N SER A 46 17.89 -25.89 -20.08
CA SER A 46 18.15 -25.95 -21.52
C SER A 46 18.05 -24.59 -22.22
N SER A 47 19.05 -24.33 -23.07
CA SER A 47 19.07 -23.25 -24.06
C SER A 47 17.89 -23.37 -25.03
N GLY A 48 16.91 -22.49 -24.90
CA GLY A 48 15.98 -22.12 -25.96
C GLY A 48 16.41 -20.76 -26.50
N ALA A 49 17.14 -20.78 -27.62
CA ALA A 49 17.51 -19.58 -28.35
C ALA A 49 16.38 -19.21 -29.31
N ASP A 50 15.62 -18.16 -29.01
CA ASP A 50 14.76 -17.50 -29.97
C ASP A 50 14.90 -15.97 -29.85
N SER A 51 15.66 -15.45 -30.81
CA SER A 51 15.62 -14.10 -31.39
C SER A 51 15.79 -12.88 -30.47
N ALA A 52 17.01 -12.34 -30.54
CA ALA A 52 17.29 -10.95 -30.22
C ALA A 52 16.53 -9.99 -31.16
N THR A 53 15.66 -9.17 -30.61
CA THR A 53 15.42 -7.81 -31.10
C THR A 53 16.01 -6.85 -30.09
N THR A 54 17.19 -6.34 -30.42
CA THR A 54 17.77 -5.17 -29.79
C THR A 54 17.16 -3.94 -30.46
N ASP A 55 16.23 -3.27 -29.79
CA ASP A 55 16.07 -1.83 -29.95
C ASP A 55 16.71 -1.17 -28.74
N SER A 56 17.56 -0.18 -29.01
CA SER A 56 18.55 0.32 -28.06
C SER A 56 17.98 1.43 -27.17
N ALA A 57 18.18 1.23 -25.87
CA ALA A 57 18.47 2.24 -24.84
C ALA A 57 17.37 3.27 -24.51
N ASP A 58 16.58 2.93 -23.49
CA ASP A 58 16.42 3.83 -22.34
C ASP A 58 16.71 3.01 -21.07
N GLY A 59 17.36 3.62 -20.08
CA GLY A 59 17.85 2.95 -18.87
C GLY A 59 16.71 2.41 -18.01
N SER A 60 16.11 1.32 -18.44
CA SER A 60 15.18 0.53 -17.65
C SER A 60 15.99 -0.11 -16.53
N VAL A 61 15.96 0.51 -15.36
CA VAL A 61 15.71 -0.31 -14.18
C VAL A 61 14.58 -1.25 -14.59
N ASP A 62 14.85 -2.56 -14.64
CA ASP A 62 13.79 -3.56 -14.67
C ASP A 62 12.93 -3.24 -13.46
N MET A 63 11.91 -2.40 -13.63
CA MET A 63 10.89 -2.21 -12.62
C MET A 63 10.28 -3.59 -12.53
N MET A 64 10.61 -4.32 -11.46
CA MET A 64 10.00 -5.59 -11.14
C MET A 64 8.51 -5.41 -11.43
N GLY A 65 8.02 -6.10 -12.46
CA GLY A 65 6.66 -5.93 -12.92
C GLY A 65 5.70 -6.05 -11.73
N ALA A 66 4.50 -5.49 -11.85
CA ALA A 66 3.52 -5.49 -10.78
C ALA A 66 3.41 -6.88 -10.13
N PHE A 67 3.65 -6.97 -8.83
CA PHE A 67 3.76 -8.23 -8.10
C PHE A 67 2.60 -8.44 -7.12
N GLY A 68 2.13 -9.69 -7.04
CA GLY A 68 1.10 -10.13 -6.11
C GLY A 68 -0.22 -10.52 -6.77
N PRO A 69 -1.12 -11.20 -6.03
CA PRO A 69 -2.34 -11.79 -6.58
C PRO A 69 -3.35 -10.74 -7.07
N GLY A 70 -3.23 -9.48 -6.61
CA GLY A 70 -4.12 -8.38 -6.97
C GLY A 70 -3.72 -7.61 -8.22
N CYS A 71 -2.54 -7.83 -8.79
CA CYS A 71 -2.04 -7.00 -9.89
C CYS A 71 -2.90 -7.09 -11.16
N GLY A 72 -3.55 -8.22 -11.39
CA GLY A 72 -4.49 -8.37 -12.52
C GLY A 72 -5.79 -7.58 -12.37
N ALA A 73 -6.07 -7.00 -11.20
CA ALA A 73 -7.25 -6.14 -11.00
C ALA A 73 -6.99 -4.70 -11.44
N VAL A 74 -5.72 -4.28 -11.54
CA VAL A 74 -5.36 -2.94 -12.01
C VAL A 74 -5.67 -2.85 -13.51
N PRO A 75 -6.32 -1.76 -13.98
CA PRO A 75 -6.53 -1.54 -15.40
C PRO A 75 -5.22 -1.65 -16.19
N ALA A 76 -5.24 -2.35 -17.32
CA ALA A 76 -4.07 -2.48 -18.18
C ALA A 76 -3.71 -1.15 -18.87
N ASP A 77 -4.72 -0.30 -19.14
CA ASP A 77 -4.61 0.92 -19.92
C ASP A 77 -5.33 2.09 -19.24
N GLY A 78 -5.00 3.32 -19.68
CA GLY A 78 -5.55 4.57 -19.18
C GLY A 78 -4.85 5.09 -17.93
N ASP A 79 -5.31 6.22 -17.39
CA ASP A 79 -4.67 6.92 -16.26
C ASP A 79 -4.64 6.05 -14.98
N GLY A 80 -5.57 5.10 -14.86
CA GLY A 80 -5.63 4.12 -13.77
C GLY A 80 -4.66 2.95 -13.89
N SER A 81 -3.89 2.86 -14.98
CA SER A 81 -2.91 1.80 -15.21
C SER A 81 -1.58 2.07 -14.54
N PHE A 82 -0.72 1.06 -14.41
CA PHE A 82 0.62 1.24 -13.87
C PHE A 82 1.45 2.27 -14.65
N ALA A 83 1.28 2.31 -15.98
CA ALA A 83 1.96 3.29 -16.81
C ALA A 83 1.34 4.68 -16.64
N GLY A 84 0.01 4.79 -16.68
CA GLY A 84 -0.69 6.08 -16.51
C GLY A 84 -0.44 6.73 -15.15
N MET A 85 -0.30 5.92 -14.09
CA MET A 85 -0.01 6.40 -12.73
C MET A 85 1.41 6.90 -12.53
N ALA A 86 2.36 6.54 -13.40
CA ALA A 86 3.76 6.86 -13.20
C ALA A 86 4.05 8.37 -13.29
N ASP A 87 3.20 9.10 -14.02
CA ASP A 87 3.35 10.53 -14.28
C ASP A 87 2.58 11.42 -13.30
N ASP A 88 1.69 10.84 -12.48
CA ASP A 88 0.82 11.57 -11.56
C ASP A 88 1.35 11.58 -10.11
N PRO A 89 1.13 12.66 -9.35
CA PRO A 89 1.41 12.66 -7.92
C PRO A 89 0.50 11.68 -7.18
N ALA A 90 0.93 11.22 -6.00
CA ALA A 90 0.44 9.98 -5.41
C ALA A 90 -1.08 9.93 -5.18
N ALA A 91 -1.71 11.02 -4.72
CA ALA A 91 -3.16 11.04 -4.50
C ALA A 91 -3.94 11.12 -5.81
N THR A 92 -3.41 11.81 -6.82
CA THR A 92 -3.99 11.85 -8.17
C THR A 92 -3.93 10.48 -8.84
N ALA A 93 -2.74 9.86 -8.83
CA ALA A 93 -2.54 8.50 -9.35
C ALA A 93 -3.52 7.50 -8.70
N ALA A 94 -3.62 7.50 -7.36
CA ALA A 94 -4.54 6.62 -6.64
C ALA A 94 -6.01 6.86 -7.03
N SER A 95 -6.41 8.11 -7.27
CA SER A 95 -7.78 8.50 -7.65
C SER A 95 -8.20 8.02 -9.03
N ASN A 96 -7.23 7.83 -9.94
CA ASN A 96 -7.48 7.30 -11.28
C ASN A 96 -7.69 5.77 -11.29
N ASN A 97 -7.37 5.05 -10.19
CA ASN A 97 -7.65 3.61 -10.08
C ASN A 97 -9.04 3.30 -9.52
N PRO A 98 -9.92 2.60 -10.25
CA PRO A 98 -11.22 2.19 -9.70
C PRO A 98 -11.10 1.22 -8.51
N VAL A 99 -10.04 0.41 -8.45
CA VAL A 99 -9.80 -0.56 -7.36
C VAL A 99 -9.42 0.13 -6.05
N LEU A 100 -8.90 1.37 -6.10
CA LEU A 100 -8.42 2.11 -4.94
C LEU A 100 -9.44 3.12 -4.38
N SER A 101 -10.67 3.14 -4.90
CA SER A 101 -11.72 4.10 -4.52
C SER A 101 -11.99 4.20 -3.01
N THR A 102 -11.96 3.09 -2.28
CA THR A 102 -12.11 3.08 -0.81
C THR A 102 -10.94 3.79 -0.11
N LEU A 103 -9.71 3.54 -0.58
CA LEU A 103 -8.52 4.18 -0.03
C LEU A 103 -8.56 5.69 -0.33
N VAL A 104 -8.91 6.07 -1.55
CA VAL A 104 -9.04 7.48 -1.95
C VAL A 104 -10.09 8.19 -1.10
N SER A 105 -11.24 7.55 -0.85
CA SER A 105 -12.28 8.09 0.04
C SER A 105 -11.75 8.36 1.45
N ALA A 106 -11.00 7.41 2.02
CA ALA A 106 -10.41 7.57 3.34
C ALA A 106 -9.32 8.65 3.39
N VAL A 107 -8.50 8.77 2.34
CA VAL A 107 -7.48 9.82 2.20
C VAL A 107 -8.13 11.20 2.10
N THR A 108 -9.20 11.32 1.33
CA THR A 108 -9.98 12.57 1.22
C THR A 108 -10.61 12.94 2.55
N GLU A 109 -11.25 11.99 3.25
CA GLU A 109 -11.86 12.24 4.57
C GLU A 109 -10.80 12.62 5.63
N ALA A 110 -9.60 12.04 5.54
CA ALA A 110 -8.48 12.40 6.38
C ALA A 110 -7.81 13.74 6.02
N GLY A 111 -8.19 14.35 4.88
CA GLY A 111 -7.60 15.62 4.41
C GLY A 111 -6.14 15.50 4.01
N LEU A 112 -5.71 14.33 3.53
CA LEU A 112 -4.30 14.03 3.24
C LEU A 112 -3.88 14.26 1.78
N VAL A 113 -4.81 14.69 0.91
CA VAL A 113 -4.56 14.81 -0.54
C VAL A 113 -3.36 15.72 -0.83
N ASP A 114 -3.36 16.94 -0.29
CA ASP A 114 -2.29 17.92 -0.48
C ASP A 114 -0.93 17.37 0.01
N THR A 115 -0.93 16.74 1.20
CA THR A 115 0.28 16.13 1.77
C THR A 115 0.86 15.02 0.90
N LEU A 116 0.00 14.21 0.29
CA LEU A 116 0.43 13.10 -0.58
C LEU A 116 0.84 13.58 -1.97
N ASN A 117 0.29 14.70 -2.43
CA ASN A 117 0.71 15.35 -3.68
C ASN A 117 1.94 16.26 -3.50
N GLY A 118 2.33 16.54 -2.26
CA GLY A 118 3.51 17.34 -1.94
C GLY A 118 3.27 18.86 -1.98
N ASP A 119 2.01 19.29 -1.82
CA ASP A 119 1.59 20.70 -1.77
C ASP A 119 1.86 21.37 -0.40
#